data_AF-A0A4Y2ECI3-F1
#
_entry.id   AF-A0A4Y2ECI3-F1
#
_cell.length_a   1.000
_cell.length_b   1.000
_cell.length_c   1.000
_cell.angle_alpha   90.00
_cell.angle_beta   90.00
_cell.angle_gamma   90.00
#
_symmetry.space_group_name_H-M   'P 1'
#
loop_
_entity.id
_entity.type
_entity.pdbx_description
1 polymer ?
#
loop_
_entity_poly.entity_id
_entity_poly.type
_entity_poly.pdbx_seq_one_letter_code
_entity_poly.pdbx_strand_id
1 'polypeptide(L)'
;MPKRKRGITGDAASRRKAIRKRERRVVETEEERSRRLSTMAQCGQERRAEETEEQRSSRLSDMAQRGQERRAEETEEQRNSRLAIMAQRRQERRAEVTDEQRNSRLSAMLQHARERRLNVIEGKKSPSDTNFYAARTVLN
;
A
#
# COMPACT_ATOMS: atom_id res chain seq x y z
N MET A 1 -19.82 35.82 18.91
CA MET A 1 -18.42 36.00 18.44
C MET A 1 -18.35 35.75 16.94
N PRO A 2 -17.91 36.71 16.11
CA PRO A 2 -17.92 36.54 14.66
C PRO A 2 -16.71 35.72 14.19
N LYS A 3 -16.97 34.64 13.45
CA LYS A 3 -15.96 33.74 12.88
C LYS A 3 -15.15 34.50 11.82
N ARG A 4 -13.85 34.66 12.03
CA ARG A 4 -12.92 35.21 11.02
C ARG A 4 -12.92 34.32 9.78
N LYS A 5 -13.49 34.79 8.67
CA LYS A 5 -13.36 34.15 7.36
C LYS A 5 -11.87 34.20 6.96
N ARG A 6 -11.21 33.04 6.98
CA ARG A 6 -9.83 32.90 6.48
C ARG A 6 -9.89 33.19 4.98
N GLY A 7 -9.36 34.35 4.58
CA GLY A 7 -9.52 34.89 3.23
C GLY A 7 -9.01 33.95 2.15
N ILE A 8 -9.73 33.94 1.03
CA ILE A 8 -9.44 33.25 -0.24
C ILE A 8 -8.30 33.96 -1.00
N THR A 9 -7.50 34.77 -0.32
CA THR A 9 -6.27 35.38 -0.86
C THR A 9 -5.10 34.42 -0.68
N GLY A 10 -5.18 33.26 -1.32
CA GLY A 10 -4.01 32.40 -1.51
C GLY A 10 -2.92 33.21 -2.21
N ASP A 11 -1.76 33.36 -1.57
CA ASP A 11 -0.65 34.21 -1.99
C ASP A 11 -0.43 34.18 -3.52
N ALA A 12 -0.62 35.33 -4.15
CA ALA A 12 -0.46 35.48 -5.60
C ALA A 12 0.97 35.12 -6.05
N ALA A 13 1.98 35.31 -5.19
CA ALA A 13 3.36 34.94 -5.47
C ALA A 13 3.53 33.40 -5.48
N SER A 14 2.93 32.69 -4.53
CA SER A 14 2.91 31.22 -4.49
C SER A 14 2.25 30.61 -5.73
N ARG A 15 1.14 31.19 -6.20
CA ARG A 15 0.48 30.77 -7.45
C ARG A 15 1.38 30.99 -8.68
N ARG A 16 1.99 32.17 -8.82
CA ARG A 16 2.95 32.45 -9.91
C ARG A 16 4.15 31.50 -9.87
N LYS A 17 4.66 31.17 -8.68
CA LYS A 17 5.77 30.22 -8.50
C LYS A 17 5.39 28.79 -8.90
N ALA A 18 4.17 28.34 -8.60
CA ALA A 18 3.67 27.03 -9.01
C ALA A 18 3.54 26.93 -10.54
N ILE A 19 3.01 27.97 -11.19
CA ILE A 19 2.87 28.05 -12.66
C ILE A 19 4.25 27.96 -13.31
N ARG A 20 5.21 28.80 -12.89
CA ARG A 20 6.59 28.79 -13.42
C ARG A 20 7.26 27.42 -13.24
N LYS A 21 7.04 26.75 -12.12
CA LYS A 21 7.56 25.38 -11.89
C LYS A 21 6.94 24.36 -12.86
N ARG A 22 5.65 24.50 -13.18
CA ARG A 22 4.96 23.63 -14.14
C ARG A 22 5.45 23.88 -15.56
N GLU A 23 5.57 25.14 -15.97
CA GLU A 23 6.06 25.53 -17.30
C GLU A 23 7.47 24.97 -17.56
N ARG A 24 8.39 25.10 -16.58
CA ARG A 24 9.71 24.46 -16.68
C ARG A 24 9.61 22.96 -16.94
N ARG A 25 8.75 22.24 -16.21
CA ARG A 25 8.55 20.78 -16.38
C ARG A 25 7.94 20.38 -17.71
N VAL A 26 7.22 21.28 -18.37
CA VAL A 26 6.60 21.01 -19.68
C VAL A 26 7.64 21.12 -20.80
N VAL A 27 8.61 22.01 -20.65
CA VAL A 27 9.65 22.29 -21.67
C VAL A 27 10.94 21.49 -21.40
N GLU A 28 11.07 20.83 -20.25
CA GLU A 28 12.19 19.95 -19.90
C GLU A 28 12.42 18.88 -20.99
N THR A 29 13.69 18.69 -21.37
CA THR A 29 14.09 17.54 -22.20
C THR A 29 14.01 16.23 -21.40
N GLU A 30 13.97 15.08 -22.08
CA GLU A 30 13.89 13.79 -21.37
C GLU A 30 15.14 13.53 -20.50
N GLU A 31 16.31 14.02 -20.91
CA GLU A 31 17.54 13.94 -20.11
C GLU A 31 17.47 14.82 -18.85
N GLU A 32 16.95 16.04 -18.96
CA GLU A 32 16.75 16.93 -17.81
C GLU A 32 15.70 16.38 -16.85
N ARG A 33 14.61 15.83 -17.40
CA ARG A 33 13.57 15.16 -16.64
C ARG A 33 14.12 13.95 -15.90
N SER A 34 14.90 13.12 -16.60
CA SER A 34 15.55 11.94 -16.03
C SER A 34 16.51 12.30 -14.90
N ARG A 35 17.39 13.29 -15.12
CA ARG A 35 18.30 13.81 -14.07
C ARG A 35 17.52 14.30 -12.86
N ARG A 36 16.48 15.11 -13.05
CA ARG A 36 15.65 15.64 -11.95
C ARG A 36 14.95 14.52 -11.17
N LEU A 37 14.37 13.54 -11.86
CA LEU A 37 13.71 12.40 -11.21
C LEU A 37 14.71 11.52 -10.48
N SER A 38 15.92 11.33 -11.03
CA SER A 38 17.00 10.59 -10.38
C SER A 38 17.43 11.26 -9.08
N THR A 39 17.67 12.58 -9.08
CA THR A 39 17.99 13.33 -7.87
C THR A 39 16.88 13.23 -6.83
N MET A 40 15.61 13.36 -7.24
CA MET A 40 14.48 13.20 -6.33
C MET A 40 14.38 11.79 -5.74
N ALA A 41 14.64 10.76 -6.55
CA ALA A 41 14.66 9.38 -6.10
C ALA A 41 15.78 9.15 -5.07
N GLN A 42 16.99 9.65 -5.36
CA GLN A 42 18.14 9.55 -4.46
C GLN A 42 17.87 10.23 -3.11
N CYS A 43 17.46 11.49 -3.09
CA CYS A 43 17.12 12.18 -1.85
C CYS A 43 15.98 11.47 -1.09
N GLY A 44 15.05 10.84 -1.81
CA GLY A 44 14.00 10.03 -1.22
C GLY A 44 14.50 8.73 -0.58
N GLN A 45 15.59 8.14 -1.08
CA GLN A 45 16.24 6.97 -0.48
C GLN A 45 17.07 7.38 0.74
N GLU A 46 17.86 8.45 0.64
CA GLU A 46 18.66 9.00 1.75
C GLU A 46 17.76 9.30 2.95
N ARG A 47 16.66 10.02 2.73
CA ARG A 47 15.66 10.28 3.79
C ARG A 47 15.07 9.00 4.40
N ARG A 48 14.87 7.95 3.61
CA ARG A 48 14.34 6.66 4.12
C ARG A 48 15.39 5.86 4.89
N ALA A 49 16.67 6.01 4.55
CA ALA A 49 17.77 5.38 5.27
C ALA A 49 17.99 6.01 6.65
N GLU A 50 17.67 7.30 6.79
CA GLU A 50 17.79 8.06 8.04
C GLU A 50 16.53 7.97 8.94
N GLU A 51 15.46 7.31 8.51
CA GLU A 51 14.23 7.17 9.30
C GLU A 51 14.47 6.35 10.58
N THR A 52 13.94 6.84 11.70
CA THR A 52 13.82 6.02 12.91
C THR A 52 12.74 4.95 12.73
N GLU A 53 12.78 3.89 13.54
CA GLU A 53 11.77 2.82 13.45
C GLU A 53 10.33 3.35 13.69
N GLU A 54 10.16 4.33 14.58
CA GLU A 54 8.87 4.98 14.82
C GLU A 54 8.39 5.76 13.59
N GLN A 55 9.27 6.54 12.95
CA GLN A 55 8.95 7.29 11.73
C GLN A 55 8.61 6.34 10.57
N ARG A 56 9.37 5.25 10.45
CA ARG A 56 9.13 4.20 9.45
C ARG A 56 7.78 3.53 9.68
N SER A 57 7.49 3.15 10.93
CA SER A 57 6.22 2.52 11.31
C SER A 57 5.03 3.45 11.04
N SER A 58 5.11 4.72 11.43
CA SER A 58 4.09 5.73 11.12
C SER A 58 3.89 5.90 9.61
N ARG A 59 4.97 6.04 8.83
CA ARG A 59 4.88 6.16 7.37
C ARG A 59 4.24 4.92 6.72
N LEU A 60 4.61 3.71 7.16
CA LEU A 60 4.04 2.47 6.65
C LEU A 60 2.55 2.33 7.03
N SER A 61 2.18 2.76 8.24
CA SER A 61 0.79 2.80 8.68
C SER A 61 -0.05 3.74 7.80
N ASP A 62 0.42 4.96 7.56
CA ASP A 62 -0.27 5.93 6.69
C ASP A 62 -0.42 5.40 5.26
N MET A 63 0.62 4.75 4.73
CA MET A 63 0.57 4.11 3.41
C MET A 63 -0.43 2.96 3.36
N ALA A 64 -0.51 2.15 4.42
CA ALA A 64 -1.46 1.06 4.52
C ALA A 64 -2.90 1.60 4.58
N GLN A 65 -3.15 2.61 5.41
CA GLN A 65 -4.45 3.26 5.53
C GLN A 65 -4.93 3.83 4.19
N ARG A 66 -4.12 4.66 3.52
CA ARG A 66 -4.44 5.19 2.18
C ARG A 66 -4.60 4.08 1.13
N GLY A 67 -3.92 2.96 1.32
CA GLY A 67 -4.09 1.77 0.50
C GLY A 67 -5.46 1.13 0.70
N GLN A 68 -5.98 1.09 1.92
CA GLN A 68 -7.32 0.59 2.21
C GLN A 68 -8.41 1.55 1.72
N GLU A 69 -8.25 2.85 1.96
CA GLU A 69 -9.19 3.88 1.46
C GLU A 69 -9.35 3.78 -0.06
N ARG A 70 -8.24 3.73 -0.81
CA ARG A 70 -8.29 3.54 -2.27
C ARG A 70 -8.97 2.24 -2.70
N ARG A 71 -8.81 1.14 -1.95
CA ARG A 71 -9.48 -0.13 -2.26
C ARG A 71 -10.97 -0.10 -1.94
N ALA A 72 -11.38 0.64 -0.91
CA ALA A 72 -12.78 0.83 -0.56
C ALA A 72 -13.52 1.66 -1.62
N GLU A 73 -12.81 2.56 -2.30
CA GLU A 73 -13.32 3.40 -3.40
C GLU A 73 -13.24 2.73 -4.78
N GLU A 74 -12.69 1.51 -4.89
CA GLU A 74 -12.59 0.80 -6.19
C GLU A 74 -13.97 0.43 -6.73
N THR A 75 -14.17 0.68 -8.02
CA THR A 75 -15.28 0.06 -8.77
C THR A 75 -15.01 -1.44 -9.00
N GLU A 76 -16.05 -2.22 -9.25
CA GLU A 76 -15.90 -3.67 -9.53
C GLU A 76 -14.99 -3.94 -10.74
N GLU A 77 -15.02 -3.11 -11.79
CA GLU A 77 -14.12 -3.23 -12.94
C GLU A 77 -12.65 -2.98 -12.55
N GLN A 78 -12.37 -1.94 -11.78
CA GLN A 78 -11.02 -1.64 -11.27
C GLN A 78 -10.51 -2.75 -10.35
N ARG A 79 -11.38 -3.27 -9.49
CA ARG A 79 -11.07 -4.40 -8.60
C ARG A 79 -10.73 -5.66 -9.38
N ASN A 80 -11.54 -6.01 -10.38
CA ASN A 80 -11.32 -7.18 -11.23
C ASN A 80 -10.03 -7.06 -12.05
N SER A 81 -9.78 -5.88 -12.63
CA SER A 81 -8.52 -5.59 -13.33
C SER A 81 -7.30 -5.72 -12.40
N ARG A 82 -7.37 -5.15 -11.20
CA ARG A 82 -6.31 -5.29 -10.19
C ARG A 82 -6.08 -6.75 -9.80
N LEU A 83 -7.13 -7.53 -9.57
CA LEU A 83 -7.03 -8.95 -9.21
C LEU A 83 -6.41 -9.77 -10.36
N ALA A 84 -6.79 -9.50 -11.61
CA ALA A 84 -6.22 -10.14 -12.78
C ALA A 84 -4.71 -9.89 -12.89
N ILE A 85 -4.28 -8.62 -12.75
CA ILE A 85 -2.85 -8.26 -12.77
C ILE A 85 -2.08 -8.95 -11.64
N MET A 86 -2.65 -9.01 -10.42
CA MET A 86 -2.00 -9.70 -9.31
C MET A 86 -1.90 -11.22 -9.54
N ALA A 87 -2.93 -11.84 -10.13
CA ALA A 87 -2.92 -13.25 -10.46
C ALA A 87 -1.86 -13.56 -11.52
N GLN A 88 -1.80 -12.77 -12.60
CA GLN A 88 -0.79 -12.91 -13.66
C GLN A 88 0.63 -12.80 -13.09
N ARG A 89 0.94 -11.72 -12.35
CA ARG A 89 2.26 -11.55 -11.72
C ARG A 89 2.63 -12.69 -10.77
N ARG A 90 1.63 -13.30 -10.11
CA ARG A 90 1.87 -14.47 -9.26
C ARG A 90 2.24 -15.70 -10.07
N GLN A 91 1.66 -15.88 -11.25
CA GLN A 91 2.01 -16.99 -12.14
C GLN A 91 3.39 -16.79 -12.76
N GLU A 92 3.72 -15.59 -13.21
CA GLU A 92 5.06 -15.24 -13.72
C GLU A 92 6.14 -15.57 -12.67
N ARG A 93 6.00 -15.06 -11.44
CA ARG A 93 6.92 -15.39 -10.33
C ARG A 93 6.96 -16.87 -9.96
N ARG A 94 5.91 -17.65 -10.28
CA ARG A 94 5.86 -19.09 -10.03
C ARG A 94 6.55 -19.89 -11.13
N ALA A 95 6.59 -19.35 -12.34
CA ALA A 95 7.31 -19.96 -13.46
C ALA A 95 8.83 -19.73 -13.33
N GLU A 96 9.23 -18.60 -12.74
CA GLU A 96 10.66 -18.22 -12.57
C GLU A 96 11.33 -18.80 -11.31
N VAL A 97 10.59 -19.48 -10.44
CA VAL A 97 11.09 -19.94 -9.13
C VAL A 97 11.91 -21.24 -9.27
N THR A 98 12.99 -21.39 -8.50
CA THR A 98 13.79 -22.64 -8.50
C THR A 98 13.06 -23.77 -7.78
N ASP A 99 13.49 -25.02 -8.01
CA ASP A 99 12.91 -26.19 -7.36
C ASP A 99 13.12 -26.17 -5.83
N GLU A 100 14.26 -25.69 -5.34
CA GLU A 100 14.51 -25.54 -3.89
C GLU A 100 13.55 -24.53 -3.27
N GLN A 101 13.37 -23.37 -3.91
CA GLN A 101 12.45 -22.35 -3.45
C GLN A 101 10.99 -22.84 -3.52
N ARG A 102 10.64 -23.62 -4.56
CA ARG A 102 9.34 -24.29 -4.69
C ARG A 102 9.11 -25.28 -3.55
N ASN A 103 10.07 -26.13 -3.27
CA ASN A 103 10.00 -27.14 -2.20
C ASN A 103 9.93 -26.49 -0.83
N SER A 104 10.73 -25.46 -0.56
CA SER A 104 10.65 -24.68 0.69
C SER A 104 9.26 -24.07 0.89
N ARG A 105 8.68 -23.47 -0.15
CA ARG A 105 7.32 -22.92 -0.10
C ARG A 105 6.27 -24.01 0.17
N LEU A 106 6.37 -25.17 -0.49
CA LEU A 106 5.44 -26.28 -0.29
C LEU A 106 5.54 -26.85 1.13
N SER A 107 6.75 -26.99 1.67
CA SER A 107 6.98 -27.40 3.06
C SER A 107 6.36 -26.41 4.04
N ALA A 108 6.55 -25.09 3.84
CA ALA A 108 5.91 -24.06 4.67
C ALA A 108 4.38 -24.14 4.62
N MET A 109 3.79 -24.37 3.44
CA MET A 109 2.35 -24.56 3.29
C MET A 109 1.84 -25.81 4.04
N LEU A 110 2.58 -26.92 3.97
CA LEU A 110 2.24 -28.15 4.69
C LEU A 110 2.32 -27.97 6.20
N GLN A 111 3.34 -27.27 6.70
CA GLN A 111 3.45 -26.96 8.13
C GLN A 111 2.30 -26.08 8.60
N HIS A 112 2.01 -24.99 7.88
CA HIS A 112 0.86 -24.13 8.19
C HIS A 112 -0.47 -24.90 8.15
N ALA A 113 -0.64 -25.85 7.22
CA ALA A 113 -1.83 -26.70 7.18
C ALA A 113 -1.92 -27.66 8.38
N ARG A 114 -0.79 -28.21 8.83
CA ARG A 114 -0.71 -29.05 10.04
C ARG A 114 -1.04 -28.24 11.30
N GLU A 115 -0.44 -27.07 11.45
CA GLU A 115 -0.73 -26.15 12.57
C GLU A 115 -2.20 -25.74 12.61
N ARG A 116 -2.82 -25.45 11.46
CA ARG A 116 -4.27 -25.18 11.40
C ARG A 116 -5.10 -26.35 11.86
N ARG A 117 -4.75 -27.59 11.48
CA ARG A 117 -5.45 -28.79 11.96
C ARG A 117 -5.28 -28.98 13.47
N LEU A 118 -4.07 -28.76 13.99
CA LEU A 118 -3.80 -28.82 15.43
C LEU A 118 -4.59 -27.76 16.20
N ASN A 119 -4.64 -26.51 15.72
CA ASN A 119 -5.42 -25.45 16.37
C ASN A 119 -6.93 -25.76 16.43
N VAL A 120 -7.46 -26.42 15.39
CA VAL A 120 -8.86 -26.87 15.37
C VAL A 120 -9.09 -28.01 16.39
N ILE A 121 -8.15 -28.94 16.52
CA ILE A 121 -8.23 -30.06 17.47
C ILE A 121 -8.03 -29.59 18.92
N GLU A 122 -7.12 -28.64 19.15
CA GLU A 122 -6.82 -28.05 20.46
C GLU A 122 -7.85 -26.99 20.90
N GLY A 123 -8.89 -26.72 20.11
CA GLY A 123 -9.94 -25.76 20.45
C GLY A 123 -9.50 -24.28 20.47
N LYS A 124 -8.35 -23.95 19.87
CA LYS A 124 -7.89 -22.56 19.74
C LYS A 124 -8.72 -21.85 18.67
N LYS A 125 -9.65 -21.00 19.13
CA LYS A 125 -10.65 -20.27 18.31
C LYS A 125 -9.99 -19.60 17.10
N SER A 126 -10.42 -19.95 15.89
CA SER A 126 -9.98 -19.26 14.70
C SER A 126 -10.68 -17.89 14.58
N PRO A 127 -10.09 -16.86 13.94
CA PRO A 127 -10.74 -15.56 13.74
C PRO A 127 -12.12 -15.66 13.05
N SER A 128 -12.31 -16.70 12.23
CA SER A 128 -13.60 -17.05 11.61
C SER A 128 -14.69 -17.45 12.61
N ASP A 129 -14.34 -18.16 13.68
CA ASP A 129 -15.31 -18.60 14.70
C ASP A 129 -15.75 -17.44 15.61
N THR A 130 -14.91 -16.42 15.77
CA THR A 130 -15.23 -15.22 16.56
C THR A 130 -16.33 -14.39 15.88
N ASN A 131 -16.29 -14.27 14.56
CA ASN A 131 -17.31 -13.56 13.79
C ASN A 131 -18.66 -14.31 13.72
N PHE A 132 -18.64 -15.64 13.64
CA PHE A 132 -19.86 -16.45 13.62
C PHE A 132 -20.65 -16.36 14.93
N TYR A 133 -19.97 -16.38 16.08
CA TYR A 133 -20.62 -16.24 17.38
C TYR A 133 -21.08 -14.80 17.70
N ALA A 134 -20.35 -13.77 17.24
CA ALA A 134 -20.71 -12.37 17.47
C ALA A 134 -21.97 -11.93 16.68
N ALA A 135 -22.23 -12.51 15.50
CA ALA A 135 -23.43 -12.23 14.73
C ALA A 135 -24.71 -12.86 15.34
N ARG A 136 -24.55 -13.96 16.09
CA ARG A 136 -25.68 -14.68 16.73
C ARG A 136 -26.19 -14.02 18.01
N THR A 137 -25.39 -13.14 18.63
CA THR A 137 -25.77 -12.42 19.85
C THR A 137 -26.58 -11.15 19.60
N VAL A 138 -26.81 -10.75 18.35
CA VAL A 138 -27.56 -9.52 17.99
C VAL A 138 -29.00 -9.82 17.53
N LEU A 139 -29.44 -11.09 17.60
CA LEU A 139 -30.76 -11.56 17.13
C LEU A 139 -31.62 -12.20 18.25
N ASN A 140 -31.45 -11.76 19.50
CA ASN A 140 -32.40 -12.04 20.58
C ASN A 140 -32.92 -10.72 21.16
#